data_AF-R4Z4G8-F1
#
_entry.id   AF-R4Z4G8-F1
#
_cell.length_a   1.000
_cell.length_b   1.000
_cell.length_c   1.000
_cell.angle_alpha   90.00
_cell.angle_beta   90.00
_cell.angle_gamma   90.00
#
_symmetry.space_group_name_H-M   'P 1'
#
loop_
_entity.id
_entity.type
_entity.pdbx_description
1 polymer ?
#
loop_
_entity_poly.entity_id
_entity_poly.type
_entity_poly.pdbx_seq_one_letter_code
_entity_poly.pdbx_strand_id
1 'polypeptide(L)'
;MYFRRIALASAVVLLGVFITACDETTSGQRSQVVSLINSERSGQNIGRLSQSAELNTKAGNWAAKMRDDCNISHSILTDGITFKWKSLGENVGYGKTIPEVHANLMASKRHKANMLNKAFNRVGVGVATGKCRGYQTVYVVEVFAQAI
;
A
#
# COMPACT_ATOMS: atom_id res chain seq x y z
N MET A 1 -9.64 -49.55 -53.72
CA MET A 1 -10.05 -49.99 -52.37
C MET A 1 -8.98 -49.53 -51.37
N TYR A 2 -9.42 -49.02 -50.22
CA TYR A 2 -8.66 -48.71 -49.00
C TYR A 2 -8.11 -47.29 -48.75
N PHE A 3 -9.07 -46.44 -48.36
CA PHE A 3 -9.17 -45.61 -47.14
C PHE A 3 -8.14 -44.51 -46.76
N ARG A 4 -8.70 -43.28 -46.77
CA ARG A 4 -8.29 -42.03 -46.12
C ARG A 4 -7.96 -42.21 -44.64
N ARG A 5 -6.96 -41.47 -44.16
CA ARG A 5 -6.92 -40.95 -42.78
C ARG A 5 -6.54 -39.47 -42.82
N ILE A 6 -7.55 -38.63 -42.59
CA ILE A 6 -7.41 -37.20 -42.34
C ILE A 6 -6.91 -37.08 -40.90
N ALA A 7 -5.70 -36.56 -40.71
CA ALA A 7 -5.23 -36.16 -39.39
C ALA A 7 -5.85 -34.80 -39.04
N LEU A 8 -6.86 -34.81 -38.18
CA LEU A 8 -7.35 -33.62 -37.49
C LEU A 8 -6.27 -33.17 -36.50
N ALA A 9 -5.55 -32.10 -36.82
CA ALA A 9 -4.76 -31.38 -35.84
C ALA A 9 -5.71 -30.52 -35.02
N SER A 10 -6.06 -31.00 -33.83
CA SER A 10 -6.84 -30.26 -32.84
C SER A 10 -6.07 -29.00 -32.43
N ALA A 11 -6.55 -27.83 -32.86
CA ALA A 11 -6.09 -26.56 -32.33
C ALA A 11 -6.62 -26.40 -30.90
N VAL A 12 -5.77 -26.66 -29.91
CA VAL A 12 -6.05 -26.30 -28.51
C VAL A 12 -5.88 -24.79 -28.41
N VAL A 13 -7.00 -24.07 -28.53
CA VAL A 13 -7.09 -22.67 -28.10
C VAL A 13 -7.37 -22.70 -26.59
N LEU A 14 -6.31 -22.63 -25.77
CA LEU A 14 -6.46 -22.30 -24.36
C LEU A 14 -6.04 -20.86 -24.17
N LEU A 15 -7.05 -20.01 -23.93
CA LEU A 15 -6.93 -18.62 -23.52
C LEU A 15 -5.82 -18.47 -22.46
N GLY A 16 -4.87 -17.58 -22.74
CA GLY A 16 -3.91 -17.13 -21.74
C GLY A 16 -4.66 -16.41 -20.62
N VAL A 17 -4.80 -17.08 -19.47
CA VAL A 17 -5.16 -16.42 -18.22
C VAL A 17 -3.94 -15.62 -17.79
N PHE A 18 -3.94 -14.32 -18.09
CA PHE A 18 -2.97 -13.39 -17.53
C PHE A 18 -3.21 -13.31 -16.02
N ILE A 19 -2.35 -13.96 -15.24
CA ILE A 19 -2.43 -13.97 -13.77
C ILE A 19 -2.10 -12.55 -13.28
N THR A 20 -3.10 -11.82 -12.77
CA THR A 20 -2.98 -10.53 -12.07
C THR A 20 -2.41 -10.70 -10.66
N ALA A 21 -1.26 -11.36 -10.51
CA ALA A 21 -0.64 -11.65 -9.21
C ALA A 21 -0.09 -10.42 -8.46
N CYS A 22 0.13 -9.31 -9.17
CA CYS A 22 0.74 -8.11 -8.59
C CYS A 22 -0.23 -7.28 -7.73
N ASP A 23 -1.52 -7.29 -8.07
CA ASP A 23 -2.54 -6.53 -7.32
C ASP A 23 -2.89 -7.19 -5.98
N GLU A 24 -2.96 -8.51 -5.94
CA GLU A 24 -3.24 -9.28 -4.72
C GLU A 24 -2.16 -9.07 -3.66
N THR A 25 -0.89 -9.08 -4.07
CA THR A 25 0.25 -8.86 -3.16
C THR A 25 0.22 -7.46 -2.55
N THR A 26 -0.06 -6.44 -3.37
CA THR A 26 -0.12 -5.04 -2.92
C THR A 26 -1.31 -4.82 -1.98
N SER A 27 -2.46 -5.44 -2.27
CA SER A 27 -3.66 -5.40 -1.42
C SER A 27 -3.43 -6.06 -0.06
N GLY A 28 -2.76 -7.22 -0.04
CA GLY A 28 -2.39 -7.92 1.20
C GLY A 28 -1.42 -7.12 2.07
N GLN A 29 -0.36 -6.57 1.47
CA GLN A 29 0.63 -5.72 2.15
C GLN A 29 -0.02 -4.46 2.74
N ARG A 30 -0.88 -3.78 1.98
CA ARG A 30 -1.65 -2.64 2.47
C ARG A 30 -2.51 -3.01 3.68
N SER A 31 -3.24 -4.11 3.58
CA SER A 31 -4.11 -4.58 4.66
C SER A 31 -3.32 -4.92 5.93
N GLN A 32 -2.10 -5.44 5.79
CA GLN A 32 -1.20 -5.67 6.93
C GLN A 32 -0.85 -4.37 7.65
N VAL A 33 -0.41 -3.33 6.94
CA VAL A 33 -0.08 -2.02 7.55
C VAL A 33 -1.30 -1.42 8.24
N VAL A 34 -2.47 -1.42 7.58
CA VAL A 34 -3.72 -0.90 8.17
C VAL A 34 -4.10 -1.68 9.43
N SER A 35 -3.89 -3.00 9.44
CA SER A 35 -4.12 -3.83 10.62
C SER A 35 -3.20 -3.45 11.78
N LEU A 36 -1.90 -3.24 11.51
CA LEU A 36 -0.93 -2.80 12.52
C LEU A 36 -1.33 -1.44 13.13
N ILE A 37 -1.61 -0.43 12.30
CA ILE A 37 -2.08 0.89 12.77
C ILE A 37 -3.33 0.75 13.65
N ASN A 38 -4.31 -0.03 13.20
CA ASN A 38 -5.56 -0.20 13.94
C ASN A 38 -5.39 -1.05 15.21
N SER A 39 -4.41 -1.94 15.27
CA SER A 39 -4.04 -2.66 16.49
C SER A 39 -3.49 -1.68 17.54
N GLU A 40 -2.55 -0.81 17.15
CA GLU A 40 -2.00 0.24 18.02
C GLU A 40 -3.08 1.19 18.55
N ARG A 41 -4.01 1.60 17.68
CA ARG A 41 -5.16 2.42 18.08
C ARG A 41 -6.08 1.69 19.05
N SER A 42 -6.39 0.43 18.79
CA SER A 42 -7.26 -0.37 19.66
C SER A 42 -6.65 -0.60 21.05
N GLY A 43 -5.33 -0.83 21.12
CA GLY A 43 -4.60 -0.97 22.39
C GLY A 43 -4.62 0.30 23.25
N GLN A 44 -4.98 1.44 22.66
CA GLN A 44 -5.10 2.73 23.34
C GLN A 44 -6.54 3.24 23.42
N ASN A 45 -7.53 2.38 23.14
CA ASN A 45 -8.95 2.74 23.12
C ASN A 45 -9.27 3.88 22.14
N ILE A 46 -8.56 3.93 21.01
CA ILE A 46 -8.78 4.89 19.93
C ILE A 46 -9.54 4.20 18.80
N GLY A 47 -10.58 4.87 18.27
CA GLY A 47 -11.40 4.35 17.18
C GLY A 47 -10.58 4.00 15.93
N ARG A 48 -10.92 2.89 15.27
CA ARG A 48 -10.23 2.40 14.07
C ARG A 48 -10.36 3.38 12.89
N LEU A 49 -9.35 3.43 12.05
CA LEU A 49 -9.36 4.15 10.79
C LEU A 49 -10.01 3.29 9.71
N SER A 50 -10.89 3.89 8.91
CA SER A 50 -11.43 3.28 7.70
C SER A 50 -10.51 3.56 6.51
N GLN A 51 -10.30 2.57 5.64
CA GLN A 51 -9.52 2.79 4.43
C GLN A 51 -10.25 3.74 3.46
N SER A 52 -9.48 4.57 2.75
CA SER A 52 -9.96 5.39 1.64
C SER A 52 -9.24 4.97 0.36
N ALA A 53 -10.00 4.62 -0.68
CA ALA A 53 -9.45 4.23 -1.98
C ALA A 53 -8.63 5.37 -2.61
N GLU A 54 -9.10 6.61 -2.51
CA GLU A 54 -8.39 7.79 -3.00
C GLU A 54 -7.03 7.97 -2.30
N LEU A 55 -7.02 7.87 -0.97
CA LEU A 55 -5.78 7.96 -0.20
C LEU A 55 -4.86 6.76 -0.47
N ASN A 56 -5.41 5.57 -0.73
CA ASN A 56 -4.64 4.38 -1.12
C ASN A 56 -3.92 4.59 -2.46
N THR A 57 -4.61 5.18 -3.45
CA THR A 57 -4.01 5.51 -4.74
C THR A 57 -2.88 6.54 -4.57
N LYS A 58 -3.14 7.62 -3.83
CA LYS A 58 -2.11 8.62 -3.51
C LYS A 58 -0.88 7.99 -2.85
N ALA A 59 -1.10 7.25 -1.77
CA ALA A 59 -0.03 6.64 -0.99
C ALA A 59 0.74 5.59 -1.81
N GLY A 60 0.04 4.79 -2.63
CA GLY A 60 0.64 3.79 -3.52
C GLY A 60 1.55 4.43 -4.57
N ASN A 61 1.08 5.49 -5.23
CA ASN A 61 1.89 6.23 -6.21
C ASN A 61 3.15 6.82 -5.57
N TRP A 62 3.02 7.36 -4.35
CA TRP A 62 4.16 7.94 -3.65
C TRP A 62 5.15 6.88 -3.13
N ALA A 63 4.66 5.72 -2.67
CA ALA A 63 5.52 4.60 -2.31
C ALA A 63 6.33 4.11 -3.52
N ALA A 64 5.70 4.01 -4.69
CA ALA A 64 6.37 3.65 -5.94
C ALA A 64 7.45 4.69 -6.32
N LYS A 65 7.13 5.99 -6.23
CA LYS A 65 8.10 7.08 -6.43
C LYS A 65 9.32 6.93 -5.52
N MET A 66 9.13 6.76 -4.21
CA MET A 66 10.24 6.60 -3.26
C MET A 66 11.08 5.35 -3.53
N ARG A 67 10.45 4.25 -3.95
CA ARG A 67 11.14 3.04 -4.40
C ARG A 67 12.00 3.33 -5.63
N ASP A 68 11.45 3.99 -6.63
CA ASP A 68 12.11 4.24 -7.91
C ASP A 68 13.28 5.23 -7.76
N ASP A 69 13.13 6.23 -6.89
CA ASP A 69 14.19 7.17 -6.53
C ASP A 69 15.24 6.55 -5.58
N CYS A 70 14.94 5.40 -4.98
CA CYS A 70 15.67 4.82 -3.86
C CYS A 70 15.95 5.82 -2.73
N ASN A 71 14.95 6.66 -2.43
CA ASN A 71 15.03 7.72 -1.44
C ASN A 71 13.68 7.97 -0.77
N ILE A 72 13.71 8.40 0.49
CA ILE A 72 12.52 8.78 1.25
C ILE A 72 12.24 10.28 1.10
N SER A 73 10.98 10.64 0.89
CA SER A 73 10.54 12.04 0.84
C SER A 73 9.06 12.14 1.17
N HIS A 74 8.64 13.29 1.70
CA HIS A 74 7.23 13.62 1.88
C HIS A 74 6.60 14.06 0.56
N SER A 75 5.33 13.73 0.35
CA SER A 75 4.57 14.18 -0.82
C SER A 75 4.04 15.61 -0.66
N ILE A 76 3.55 16.20 -1.75
CA ILE A 76 2.61 17.31 -1.63
C ILE A 76 1.32 16.71 -1.07
N LEU A 77 1.12 16.84 0.23
CA LEU A 77 0.09 16.09 0.97
C LEU A 77 -1.33 16.31 0.44
N THR A 78 -1.63 17.49 -0.09
CA THR A 78 -2.96 17.83 -0.63
C THR A 78 -3.27 17.20 -1.98
N ASP A 79 -2.25 16.78 -2.75
CA ASP A 79 -2.45 16.35 -4.13
C ASP A 79 -3.27 15.06 -4.23
N GLY A 80 -4.22 15.05 -5.17
CA GLY A 80 -5.08 13.89 -5.43
C GLY A 80 -6.12 13.62 -4.35
N ILE A 81 -6.31 14.53 -3.38
CA ILE A 81 -7.35 14.43 -2.35
C ILE A 81 -8.52 15.34 -2.71
N THR A 82 -9.68 14.77 -3.03
CA THR A 82 -10.85 15.49 -3.56
C THR A 82 -12.00 15.60 -2.56
N PHE A 83 -12.10 14.68 -1.60
CA PHE A 83 -13.11 14.77 -0.55
C PHE A 83 -12.80 15.90 0.44
N LYS A 84 -13.82 16.37 1.17
CA LYS A 84 -13.65 17.42 2.17
C LYS A 84 -12.96 16.88 3.43
N TRP A 85 -11.98 17.62 3.94
CA TRP A 85 -11.24 17.26 5.13
C TRP A 85 -10.98 18.48 6.02
N LYS A 86 -10.78 18.23 7.32
CA LYS A 86 -10.36 19.24 8.30
C LYS A 86 -8.86 19.25 8.54
N SER A 87 -8.24 18.08 8.45
CA SER A 87 -6.80 17.92 8.63
C SER A 87 -6.30 16.68 7.88
N LEU A 88 -5.02 16.72 7.50
CA LEU A 88 -4.29 15.63 6.86
C LEU A 88 -3.00 15.34 7.63
N GLY A 89 -2.51 14.11 7.51
CA GLY A 89 -1.20 13.71 8.03
C GLY A 89 -0.52 12.73 7.09
N GLU A 90 0.81 12.68 7.13
CA GLU A 90 1.59 11.72 6.34
C GLU A 90 2.71 11.13 7.20
N ASN A 91 2.85 9.81 7.14
CA ASN A 91 4.07 9.11 7.51
C ASN A 91 4.67 8.48 6.26
N VAL A 92 6.00 8.52 6.16
CA VAL A 92 6.77 7.80 5.16
C VAL A 92 7.86 7.02 5.87
N GLY A 93 8.16 5.82 5.40
CA GLY A 93 9.20 4.98 5.98
C GLY A 93 9.71 3.94 5.01
N TYR A 94 10.89 3.38 5.30
CA TYR A 94 11.41 2.23 4.58
C TYR A 94 12.16 1.29 5.52
N GLY A 95 12.34 0.04 5.10
CA GLY A 95 12.97 -1.02 5.88
C GLY A 95 13.02 -2.33 5.11
N LYS A 96 13.42 -3.43 5.75
CA LYS A 96 13.47 -4.75 5.10
C LYS A 96 12.09 -5.40 5.05
N THR A 97 11.23 -5.12 6.02
CA THR A 97 9.89 -5.70 6.14
C THR A 97 8.85 -4.68 6.61
N ILE A 98 7.57 -4.91 6.33
CA ILE A 98 6.48 -4.07 6.82
C ILE A 98 6.48 -3.93 8.36
N PRO A 99 6.59 -5.02 9.16
CA PRO A 99 6.66 -4.90 10.62
C PRO A 99 7.83 -4.04 11.12
N GLU A 100 8.99 -4.14 10.49
CA GLU A 100 10.15 -3.29 10.81
C GLU A 100 9.86 -1.82 10.52
N VAL A 101 9.29 -1.50 9.34
CA VAL A 101 8.92 -0.12 9.00
C VAL A 101 7.92 0.43 10.01
N HIS A 102 6.89 -0.34 10.34
CA HIS A 102 5.87 0.05 11.30
C HIS A 102 6.48 0.30 12.69
N ALA A 103 7.34 -0.60 13.18
CA ALA A 103 8.02 -0.42 14.46
C ALA A 103 8.89 0.85 14.49
N ASN A 104 9.63 1.13 13.42
CA ASN A 104 10.44 2.34 13.28
C ASN A 104 9.58 3.62 13.28
N LEU A 105 8.44 3.60 12.60
CA LEU A 105 7.47 4.69 12.63
C LEU A 105 6.89 4.88 14.04
N MET A 106 6.51 3.80 14.73
CA MET A 106 5.99 3.87 16.10
C MET A 106 7.02 4.36 17.13
N ALA A 107 8.31 4.11 16.90
CA ALA A 107 9.39 4.62 17.73
C ALA A 107 9.59 6.16 17.59
N SER A 108 9.17 6.75 16.46
CA SER A 108 9.23 8.20 16.24
C SER A 108 8.02 8.91 16.85
N LYS A 109 8.26 9.86 17.77
CA LYS A 109 7.21 10.66 18.40
C LYS A 109 6.27 11.32 17.38
N ARG A 110 6.82 11.86 16.28
CA ARG A 110 6.05 12.56 15.25
C ARG A 110 5.18 11.60 14.44
N HIS A 111 5.73 10.46 14.02
CA HIS A 111 4.98 9.49 13.20
C HIS A 111 3.92 8.76 14.03
N LYS A 112 4.27 8.39 15.27
CA LYS A 112 3.32 7.87 16.27
C LYS A 112 2.15 8.83 16.52
N ALA A 113 2.41 10.13 16.59
CA ALA A 113 1.36 11.13 16.77
C ALA A 113 0.34 11.12 15.62
N ASN A 114 0.75 10.91 14.37
CA ASN A 114 -0.18 10.76 13.25
C ASN A 114 -1.04 9.49 13.39
N MET A 115 -0.43 8.32 13.62
CA MET A 115 -1.14 7.03 13.74
C MET A 115 -2.19 7.04 14.87
N LEU A 116 -1.90 7.76 15.96
CA LEU A 116 -2.73 7.79 17.16
C LEU A 116 -3.56 9.08 17.28
N ASN A 117 -3.56 9.94 16.26
CA ASN A 117 -4.39 11.12 16.30
C ASN A 117 -5.87 10.73 16.29
N LYS A 118 -6.60 11.10 17.34
CA LYS A 118 -8.03 10.79 17.52
C LYS A 118 -8.93 11.52 16.52
N ALA A 119 -8.45 12.61 15.91
CA ALA A 119 -9.20 13.35 14.91
C ALA A 119 -9.28 12.61 13.56
N PHE A 120 -8.28 11.80 13.23
CA PHE A 120 -8.28 11.06 11.96
C PHE A 120 -9.27 9.90 12.00
N ASN A 121 -10.02 9.77 10.89
CA ASN A 121 -11.06 8.75 10.67
C ASN A 121 -10.91 8.02 9.33
N ARG A 122 -9.93 8.42 8.51
CA ARG A 122 -9.57 7.78 7.25
C ARG A 122 -8.06 7.54 7.17
N VAL A 123 -7.68 6.47 6.50
CA VAL A 123 -6.29 6.16 6.15
C VAL A 123 -6.20 5.66 4.71
N GLY A 124 -5.14 6.05 4.01
CA GLY A 124 -4.68 5.39 2.82
C GLY A 124 -3.27 4.87 3.03
N VAL A 125 -2.97 3.69 2.49
CA VAL A 125 -1.65 3.09 2.61
C VAL A 125 -1.13 2.66 1.24
N GLY A 126 0.13 3.02 1.00
CA GLY A 126 0.93 2.54 -0.12
C GLY A 126 2.09 1.70 0.38
N VAL A 127 2.36 0.60 -0.31
CA VAL A 127 3.54 -0.22 -0.10
C VAL A 127 4.20 -0.46 -1.44
N ALA A 128 5.50 -0.26 -1.54
CA ALA A 128 6.29 -0.59 -2.72
C ALA A 128 7.56 -1.32 -2.31
N THR A 129 7.85 -2.45 -2.93
CA THR A 129 9.08 -3.22 -2.70
C THR A 129 9.98 -3.11 -3.92
N GLY A 130 11.27 -2.87 -3.71
CA GLY A 130 12.27 -2.80 -4.77
C GLY A 130 13.67 -3.13 -4.26
N LYS A 131 14.67 -3.02 -5.13
CA LYS A 131 16.08 -3.19 -4.77
C LYS A 131 16.79 -1.84 -4.80
N CYS A 132 17.25 -1.36 -3.65
CA CYS A 132 17.95 -0.09 -3.52
C CYS A 132 19.33 -0.30 -2.89
N ARG A 133 20.35 0.25 -3.54
CA ARG A 133 21.77 0.10 -3.13
C ARG A 133 22.17 -1.37 -2.91
N GLY A 134 21.61 -2.28 -3.70
CA GLY A 134 21.89 -3.72 -3.60
C GLY A 134 21.01 -4.51 -2.63
N TYR A 135 20.19 -3.85 -1.81
CA TYR A 135 19.34 -4.48 -0.79
C TYR A 135 17.87 -4.46 -1.20
N GLN A 136 17.14 -5.53 -0.87
CA GLN A 136 15.68 -5.46 -0.94
C GLN A 136 15.16 -4.47 0.10
N THR A 137 14.27 -3.58 -0.32
CA THR A 137 13.74 -2.48 0.48
C THR A 137 12.24 -2.37 0.27
N VAL A 138 11.51 -2.29 1.37
CA VAL A 138 10.07 -2.01 1.43
C VAL A 138 9.90 -0.55 1.82
N TYR A 139 9.15 0.19 1.01
CA TYR A 139 8.72 1.56 1.26
C TYR A 139 7.25 1.55 1.66
N VAL A 140 6.90 2.30 2.71
CA VAL A 140 5.53 2.45 3.21
C VAL A 140 5.18 3.93 3.29
N VAL A 141 3.98 4.26 2.81
CA VAL A 141 3.37 5.58 2.95
C VAL A 141 2.03 5.41 3.66
N GLU A 142 1.79 6.18 4.71
CA GLU A 142 0.53 6.24 5.44
C GLU A 142 -0.02 7.67 5.33
N VAL A 143 -1.15 7.84 4.64
CA VAL A 143 -1.84 9.14 4.54
C VAL A 143 -3.08 9.09 5.41
N PHE A 144 -3.20 10.04 6.33
CA PHE A 144 -4.31 10.13 7.26
C PHE A 144 -5.18 11.33 6.92
N ALA A 145 -6.49 11.20 7.15
CA ALA A 145 -7.40 12.32 7.02
C ALA A 145 -8.45 12.34 8.14
N GLN A 146 -8.82 13.55 8.54
CA GLN A 146 -10.08 13.84 9.22
C GLN A 146 -11.08 14.24 8.13
N ALA A 147 -11.72 13.25 7.51
CA ALA A 147 -12.76 13.46 6.51
C ALA A 147 -14.04 13.98 7.18
N ILE A 148 -14.78 14.86 6.46
CA ILE A 148 -16.04 15.48 6.90
C ILE A 148 -17.16 15.31 5.88
#